data_AF-A0A836XNB3-F1
#
_entry.id   AF-A0A836XNB3-F1
#
_cell.length_a   1.000
_cell.length_b   1.000
_cell.length_c   1.000
_cell.angle_alpha   90.00
_cell.angle_beta   90.00
_cell.angle_gamma   90.00
#
_symmetry.space_group_name_H-M   'P 1'
#
loop_
_entity.id
_entity.type
_entity.pdbx_description
1 polymer ?
#
loop_
_entity_poly.entity_id
_entity_poly.type
_entity_poly.pdbx_seq_one_letter_code
_entity_poly.pdbx_strand_id
1 'polypeptide(L)'
;MGKSSLYPTPPLENEHFAGHPLKHTKRKLSLVTKDYDNLKWENEVLELRFEKCQSERDDLHSRFVSAILELQQKTGLKNVLLEKKLEKLSELLEQREVQISEVLAAAHLDPTAVMNVNKKLEDMLNRKNTAIQDLQYELAKACKAHDDLLSVYESKLQEYGISKSEIEFQPLRAKLVNTWTGSGQTANYVTADR
;
A
#
# COMPACT_ATOMS: atom_id res chain seq x y z
N MET A 1 104.18 -45.21 4.44
CA MET A 1 103.73 -45.57 3.09
C MET A 1 102.42 -44.84 2.81
N GLY A 2 102.27 -44.19 1.64
CA GLY A 2 101.00 -43.63 1.15
C GLY A 2 100.78 -42.13 1.39
N LYS A 3 101.28 -41.29 0.48
CA LYS A 3 100.80 -39.91 0.24
C LYS A 3 99.69 -39.93 -0.83
N SER A 4 98.82 -38.91 -0.82
CA SER A 4 97.84 -38.42 -1.84
C SER A 4 96.40 -38.47 -1.28
N SER A 5 95.56 -37.43 -1.37
CA SER A 5 95.48 -36.36 -2.35
C SER A 5 94.93 -35.07 -1.73
N LEU A 6 95.46 -33.97 -2.24
CA LEU A 6 95.18 -32.58 -1.90
C LEU A 6 93.92 -32.11 -2.64
N TYR A 7 92.94 -31.55 -1.93
CA TYR A 7 92.11 -30.47 -2.47
C TYR A 7 91.88 -29.43 -1.38
N PRO A 8 92.24 -28.15 -1.61
CA PRO A 8 91.87 -27.08 -0.70
C PRO A 8 90.35 -26.88 -0.77
N THR A 9 89.71 -26.84 0.39
CA THR A 9 88.35 -26.33 0.55
C THR A 9 88.28 -24.90 0.00
N PRO A 10 87.37 -24.58 -0.94
CA PRO A 10 87.16 -23.21 -1.36
C PRO A 10 86.50 -22.41 -0.24
N PRO A 11 86.79 -21.10 -0.09
CA PRO A 11 86.18 -20.26 0.94
C PRO A 11 84.67 -20.12 0.73
N LEU A 12 83.90 -20.27 1.81
CA LEU A 12 82.45 -20.08 1.89
C LEU A 12 82.06 -18.60 1.75
N GLU A 13 82.37 -17.94 0.63
CA GLU A 13 82.06 -16.51 0.44
C GLU A 13 80.72 -16.24 -0.28
N ASN A 14 79.98 -17.28 -0.67
CA ASN A 14 78.74 -17.13 -1.47
C ASN A 14 77.41 -17.26 -0.70
N GLU A 15 77.41 -17.55 0.60
CA GLU A 15 76.15 -17.71 1.35
C GLU A 15 75.48 -16.38 1.74
N HIS A 16 76.24 -15.29 1.83
CA HIS A 16 75.71 -13.97 2.21
C HIS A 16 74.91 -13.28 1.09
N PHE A 17 75.26 -13.52 -0.18
CA PHE A 17 74.60 -12.88 -1.34
C PHE A 17 73.24 -13.51 -1.68
N ALA A 18 73.09 -14.82 -1.50
CA ALA A 18 71.84 -15.54 -1.74
C ALA A 18 70.74 -15.21 -0.72
N GLY A 19 71.10 -14.76 0.49
CA GLY A 19 70.15 -14.45 1.55
C GLY A 19 69.28 -13.21 1.31
N HIS A 20 69.75 -12.22 0.55
CA HIS A 20 69.00 -10.98 0.30
C HIS A 20 67.83 -11.15 -0.68
N PRO A 21 68.01 -11.78 -1.87
CA PRO A 21 66.90 -12.11 -2.76
C PRO A 21 65.85 -13.01 -2.11
N LEU A 22 66.28 -14.00 -1.32
CA LEU A 22 65.38 -14.92 -0.59
C LEU A 22 64.56 -14.20 0.49
N LYS A 23 65.16 -13.27 1.23
CA LYS A 23 64.42 -12.43 2.20
C LYS A 23 63.39 -11.53 1.50
N HIS A 24 63.75 -10.95 0.36
CA HIS A 24 62.85 -10.13 -0.43
C HIS A 24 61.67 -10.94 -1.00
N THR A 25 61.91 -12.11 -1.59
CA THR A 25 60.84 -12.99 -2.09
C THR A 25 59.96 -13.51 -0.95
N LYS A 26 60.52 -13.86 0.22
CA LYS A 26 59.74 -14.26 1.39
C LYS A 26 58.83 -13.13 1.90
N ARG A 27 59.31 -11.89 1.92
CA ARG A 27 58.49 -10.72 2.27
C ARG A 27 57.39 -10.49 1.25
N LYS A 28 57.69 -10.58 -0.05
CA LYS A 28 56.71 -10.43 -1.13
C LYS A 28 55.65 -11.52 -1.08
N LEU A 29 56.05 -12.77 -0.86
CA LEU A 29 55.13 -13.90 -0.68
C LEU A 29 54.20 -13.65 0.52
N SER A 30 54.75 -13.22 1.67
CA SER A 30 53.93 -12.91 2.85
C SER A 30 52.93 -11.78 2.62
N LEU A 31 53.28 -10.76 1.85
CA LEU A 31 52.36 -9.69 1.45
C LEU A 31 51.25 -10.23 0.56
N VAL A 32 51.62 -10.95 -0.51
CA VAL A 32 50.66 -11.54 -1.45
C VAL A 32 49.72 -12.53 -0.77
N THR A 33 50.19 -13.33 0.19
CA THR A 33 49.34 -14.24 0.97
C THR A 33 48.31 -13.46 1.80
N LYS A 34 48.73 -12.38 2.46
CA LYS A 34 47.78 -11.53 3.23
C LYS A 34 46.75 -10.87 2.33
N ASP A 35 47.18 -10.35 1.17
CA ASP A 35 46.28 -9.74 0.20
C ASP A 35 45.29 -10.78 -0.37
N TYR A 36 45.75 -12.01 -0.62
CA TYR A 36 44.90 -13.12 -1.02
C TYR A 36 43.85 -13.48 0.04
N ASP A 37 44.26 -13.60 1.30
CA ASP A 37 43.34 -13.91 2.40
C ASP A 37 42.30 -12.80 2.61
N ASN A 38 42.71 -11.53 2.49
CA ASN A 38 41.80 -10.38 2.56
C ASN A 38 40.78 -10.39 1.40
N LEU A 39 41.25 -10.55 0.16
CA LEU A 39 40.37 -10.61 -1.02
C LEU A 39 39.42 -11.79 -0.95
N LYS A 40 39.87 -12.94 -0.43
CA LYS A 40 39.02 -14.11 -0.23
C LYS A 40 37.89 -13.80 0.75
N TRP A 41 38.21 -13.19 1.89
CA TRP A 41 37.19 -12.80 2.87
C TRP A 41 36.22 -11.75 2.31
N GLU A 42 36.72 -10.75 1.59
CA GLU A 42 35.87 -9.76 0.91
C GLU A 42 34.92 -10.41 -0.09
N ASN A 43 35.40 -11.39 -0.86
CA ASN A 43 34.57 -12.14 -1.80
C ASN A 43 33.48 -12.94 -1.08
N GLU A 44 33.81 -13.66 0.00
CA GLU A 44 32.82 -14.38 0.82
C GLU A 44 31.74 -13.44 1.38
N VAL A 45 32.12 -12.25 1.85
CA VAL A 45 31.17 -11.24 2.34
C VAL A 45 30.29 -10.70 1.21
N LEU A 46 30.85 -10.48 0.03
CA LEU A 46 30.11 -10.02 -1.14
C LEU A 46 29.10 -11.08 -1.63
N GLU A 47 29.48 -12.35 -1.63
CA GLU A 47 28.59 -13.47 -1.97
C GLU A 47 27.39 -13.52 -1.02
N LEU A 48 27.63 -13.46 0.30
CA LEU A 48 26.54 -13.43 1.30
C LEU A 48 25.61 -12.22 1.12
N ARG A 49 26.17 -11.04 0.82
CA ARG A 49 25.36 -9.83 0.54
C ARG A 49 24.56 -9.96 -0.74
N PHE A 50 25.12 -10.58 -1.77
CA PHE A 50 24.44 -10.81 -3.03
C PHE A 50 23.25 -11.76 -2.86
N GLU A 51 23.45 -12.88 -2.16
CA GLU A 51 22.38 -13.84 -1.84
C GLU A 51 21.23 -13.17 -1.06
N LYS A 52 21.58 -12.36 -0.06
CA LYS A 52 20.58 -11.60 0.70
C LYS A 52 19.80 -10.63 -0.19
N CYS A 53 20.48 -9.85 -1.02
CA CYS A 53 19.85 -8.90 -1.95
C CYS A 53 18.94 -9.62 -2.96
N GLN A 54 19.36 -10.79 -3.45
CA GLN A 54 18.55 -11.62 -4.33
C GLN A 54 17.28 -12.12 -3.63
N SER A 55 17.40 -12.60 -2.39
CA SER A 55 16.26 -13.02 -1.58
C SER A 55 15.28 -11.88 -1.30
N GLU A 56 15.78 -10.68 -0.96
CA GLU A 56 14.94 -9.50 -0.74
C GLU A 56 14.21 -9.06 -2.02
N ARG A 57 14.88 -9.11 -3.17
CA ARG A 57 14.27 -8.84 -4.48
C ARG A 57 13.16 -9.83 -4.79
N ASP A 58 13.40 -11.12 -4.56
CA ASP A 58 12.46 -12.18 -4.89
C ASP A 58 11.22 -12.12 -3.97
N ASP A 59 11.41 -11.83 -2.67
CA ASP A 59 10.30 -11.57 -1.74
C ASP A 59 9.48 -10.35 -2.19
N LEU A 60 10.15 -9.24 -2.52
CA LEU A 60 9.48 -8.03 -2.98
C LEU A 60 8.68 -8.27 -4.26
N HIS A 61 9.24 -9.03 -5.21
CA HIS A 61 8.56 -9.39 -6.44
C HIS A 61 7.32 -10.27 -6.17
N SER A 62 7.46 -11.28 -5.31
CA SER A 62 6.35 -12.13 -4.89
C SER A 62 5.21 -11.31 -4.26
N ARG A 63 5.54 -10.45 -3.30
CA ARG A 63 4.56 -9.57 -2.63
C ARG A 63 3.88 -8.61 -3.60
N PHE A 64 4.62 -8.06 -4.55
CA PHE A 64 4.07 -7.19 -5.59
C PHE A 64 3.05 -7.93 -6.47
N VAL A 65 3.40 -9.13 -6.94
CA VAL A 65 2.49 -9.97 -7.75
C VAL A 65 1.24 -10.34 -6.95
N SER A 66 1.38 -10.77 -5.69
CA SER A 66 0.25 -11.07 -4.81
C SER A 66 -0.67 -9.85 -4.63
N ALA A 67 -0.11 -8.68 -4.35
CA ALA A 67 -0.89 -7.45 -4.16
C ALA A 67 -1.68 -7.06 -5.42
N ILE A 68 -1.09 -7.22 -6.61
CA ILE A 68 -1.80 -6.98 -7.88
C ILE A 68 -2.97 -7.93 -8.04
N LEU A 69 -2.74 -9.24 -7.83
CA LEU A 69 -3.78 -10.25 -8.00
C LEU A 69 -4.93 -10.04 -7.01
N GLU A 70 -4.64 -9.70 -5.75
CA GLU A 70 -5.66 -9.37 -4.76
C GLU A 70 -6.48 -8.13 -5.15
N LEU A 71 -5.81 -7.08 -5.65
CA LEU A 71 -6.48 -5.87 -6.11
C LEU A 71 -7.39 -6.16 -7.31
N GLN A 72 -6.91 -6.95 -8.27
CA GLN A 72 -7.67 -7.39 -9.43
C GLN A 72 -8.87 -8.23 -9.02
N GLN A 73 -8.70 -9.18 -8.09
CA GLN A 73 -9.80 -10.01 -7.59
C GLN A 73 -10.87 -9.16 -6.88
N LYS A 74 -10.46 -8.27 -5.96
CA LYS A 74 -11.38 -7.39 -5.23
C LYS A 74 -12.16 -6.47 -6.17
N THR A 75 -11.47 -5.87 -7.13
CA THR A 75 -12.08 -4.95 -8.10
C THR A 75 -12.97 -5.70 -9.09
N GLY A 76 -12.51 -6.85 -9.60
CA GLY A 76 -13.25 -7.69 -10.52
C GLY A 76 -14.57 -8.19 -9.91
N LEU A 77 -14.54 -8.68 -8.67
CA LEU A 77 -15.77 -9.10 -7.98
C LEU A 77 -16.75 -7.94 -7.77
N LYS A 78 -16.23 -6.76 -7.37
CA LYS A 78 -17.06 -5.55 -7.19
C LYS A 78 -17.69 -5.12 -8.50
N ASN A 79 -16.96 -5.16 -9.62
CA ASN A 79 -17.47 -4.79 -10.94
C ASN A 79 -18.57 -5.75 -11.37
N VAL A 80 -18.36 -7.06 -11.29
CA VAL A 80 -19.38 -8.07 -11.63
C VAL A 80 -20.64 -7.89 -10.77
N LEU A 81 -20.49 -7.59 -9.48
CA LEU A 81 -21.65 -7.34 -8.61
C LEU A 81 -22.41 -6.08 -9.02
N LEU A 82 -21.70 -5.01 -9.37
CA LEU A 82 -22.31 -3.76 -9.85
C LEU A 82 -23.00 -3.94 -11.20
N GLU A 83 -22.39 -4.68 -12.12
CA GLU A 83 -22.97 -5.04 -13.42
C GLU A 83 -24.27 -5.82 -13.24
N LYS A 84 -24.28 -6.88 -12.41
CA LYS A 84 -25.50 -7.63 -12.11
C LYS A 84 -26.58 -6.78 -11.42
N LYS A 85 -26.18 -5.87 -10.53
CA LYS A 85 -27.13 -4.94 -9.90
C LYS A 85 -27.73 -3.99 -10.93
N LEU A 86 -26.92 -3.48 -11.86
CA LEU A 86 -27.37 -2.61 -12.94
C LEU A 86 -28.33 -3.35 -13.87
N GLU A 87 -27.95 -4.54 -14.33
CA GLU A 87 -28.79 -5.42 -15.15
C GLU A 87 -30.15 -5.64 -14.49
N LYS A 88 -30.16 -6.03 -13.21
CA LYS A 88 -31.40 -6.28 -12.49
C LYS A 88 -32.27 -5.02 -12.33
N LEU A 89 -31.66 -3.87 -12.07
CA LEU A 89 -32.40 -2.60 -11.99
C LEU A 89 -32.98 -2.19 -13.34
N SER A 90 -32.26 -2.43 -14.45
CA SER A 90 -32.75 -2.19 -15.81
C SER A 90 -33.92 -3.11 -16.16
N GLU A 91 -33.83 -4.40 -15.87
CA GLU A 91 -34.95 -5.34 -16.06
C GLU A 91 -36.20 -4.90 -15.30
N LEU A 92 -36.03 -4.51 -14.03
CA LEU A 92 -37.14 -4.05 -13.20
C LEU A 92 -37.73 -2.75 -13.74
N LEU A 93 -36.90 -1.83 -14.23
CA LEU A 93 -37.38 -0.59 -14.84
C LEU A 93 -38.23 -0.89 -16.08
N GLU A 94 -37.74 -1.73 -17.00
CA GLU A 94 -38.47 -2.11 -18.20
C GLU A 94 -39.81 -2.79 -17.87
N GLN A 95 -39.83 -3.72 -16.92
CA GLN A 95 -41.07 -4.36 -16.45
C GLN A 95 -42.07 -3.35 -15.87
N ARG A 96 -41.59 -2.34 -15.11
CA ARG A 96 -42.46 -1.31 -14.54
C ARG A 96 -43.02 -0.37 -15.60
N GLU A 97 -42.22 -0.02 -16.61
CA GLU A 97 -42.68 0.83 -17.71
C GLU A 97 -43.79 0.16 -18.53
N VAL A 98 -43.65 -1.15 -18.79
CA VAL A 98 -44.71 -1.94 -19.44
C VAL A 98 -45.98 -1.97 -18.59
N GLN A 99 -45.88 -2.29 -17.29
CA GLN A 99 -47.03 -2.31 -16.37
C GLN A 99 -47.75 -0.95 -16.30
N ILE A 100 -47.00 0.15 -16.24
CA ILE A 100 -47.56 1.51 -16.22
C ILE A 100 -48.29 1.78 -17.54
N SER A 101 -47.68 1.42 -18.67
CA SER A 101 -48.27 1.61 -19.99
C SER A 101 -49.59 0.83 -20.14
N GLU A 102 -49.64 -0.41 -19.68
CA GLU A 102 -50.86 -1.25 -19.70
C GLU A 102 -51.97 -0.66 -18.83
N VAL A 103 -51.66 -0.23 -17.60
CA VAL A 103 -52.63 0.36 -16.68
C VAL A 103 -53.17 1.67 -17.23
N LEU A 104 -52.32 2.53 -17.79
CA LEU A 104 -52.75 3.78 -18.40
C LEU A 104 -53.66 3.55 -19.61
N ALA A 105 -53.35 2.56 -20.46
CA ALA A 105 -54.18 2.19 -21.59
C ALA A 105 -55.56 1.66 -21.15
N ALA A 106 -55.62 0.81 -20.12
CA ALA A 106 -56.86 0.23 -19.61
C ALA A 106 -57.74 1.24 -18.84
N ALA A 107 -57.14 2.24 -18.19
CA ALA A 107 -57.87 3.19 -17.36
C ALA A 107 -58.55 4.32 -18.16
N HIS A 108 -58.30 4.42 -19.47
CA HIS A 108 -58.86 5.47 -20.35
C HIS A 108 -58.75 6.89 -19.76
N LEU A 109 -57.65 7.16 -19.04
CA LEU A 109 -57.44 8.45 -18.39
C LEU A 109 -57.08 9.52 -19.43
N ASP A 110 -57.47 10.77 -19.16
CA ASP A 110 -57.00 11.92 -19.95
C ASP A 110 -55.47 12.01 -19.85
N PRO A 111 -54.73 11.87 -20.96
CA PRO A 111 -53.28 11.94 -20.97
C PRO A 111 -52.74 13.26 -20.40
N THR A 112 -53.48 14.36 -20.57
CA THR A 112 -53.07 15.69 -20.09
C THR A 112 -53.12 15.77 -18.56
N ALA A 113 -54.18 15.25 -17.95
CA ALA A 113 -54.30 15.15 -16.49
C ALA A 113 -53.20 14.28 -15.88
N VAL A 114 -52.91 13.11 -16.47
CA VAL A 114 -51.85 12.19 -15.98
C VAL A 114 -50.48 12.86 -16.03
N MET A 115 -50.13 13.51 -17.16
CA MET A 115 -48.87 14.23 -17.31
C MET A 115 -48.71 15.33 -16.25
N ASN A 116 -49.77 16.09 -15.98
CA ASN A 116 -49.75 17.16 -14.98
C ASN A 116 -49.56 16.62 -13.55
N VAL A 117 -50.17 15.49 -13.21
CA VAL A 117 -49.98 14.83 -11.91
C VAL A 117 -48.57 14.28 -11.78
N ASN A 118 -48.05 13.59 -12.81
CA ASN A 118 -46.68 13.07 -12.83
C ASN A 118 -45.65 14.18 -12.64
N LYS A 119 -45.80 15.30 -13.34
CA LYS A 119 -44.90 16.47 -13.18
C LYS A 119 -44.91 17.01 -11.75
N LYS A 120 -46.09 17.16 -11.13
CA LYS A 120 -46.19 17.62 -9.73
C LYS A 120 -45.54 16.63 -8.75
N LEU A 121 -45.69 15.33 -9.01
CA LEU A 121 -45.08 14.29 -8.20
C LEU A 121 -43.55 14.29 -8.33
N GLU A 122 -43.04 14.44 -9.55
CA GLU A 122 -41.62 14.56 -9.84
C GLU A 122 -40.99 15.79 -9.16
N ASP A 123 -41.65 16.96 -9.25
CA ASP A 123 -41.23 18.16 -8.55
C ASP A 123 -41.18 17.96 -7.02
N MET A 124 -42.17 17.26 -6.46
CA MET A 124 -42.22 16.96 -5.02
C MET A 124 -41.11 16.01 -4.59
N LEU A 125 -40.86 14.95 -5.38
CA LEU A 125 -39.78 13.99 -5.14
C LEU A 125 -38.42 14.69 -5.21
N ASN A 126 -38.20 15.54 -6.21
CA ASN A 126 -36.96 16.31 -6.34
C ASN A 126 -36.73 17.21 -5.12
N ARG A 127 -37.75 17.97 -4.67
CA ARG A 127 -37.63 18.79 -3.45
C ARG A 127 -37.28 17.96 -2.21
N LYS A 128 -37.91 16.80 -2.03
CA LYS A 128 -37.63 15.90 -0.90
C LYS A 128 -36.22 15.33 -0.98
N ASN A 129 -35.76 14.92 -2.16
CA ASN A 129 -34.41 14.40 -2.37
C ASN A 129 -33.34 15.46 -2.08
N THR A 130 -33.54 16.69 -2.53
CA THR A 130 -32.66 17.82 -2.19
C THR A 130 -32.64 18.07 -0.69
N ALA A 131 -33.79 18.10 -0.02
CA ALA A 131 -33.84 18.26 1.43
C ALA A 131 -33.11 17.13 2.18
N ILE A 132 -33.19 15.89 1.70
CA ILE A 132 -32.42 14.76 2.26
C ILE A 132 -30.92 15.01 2.11
N GLN A 133 -30.46 15.45 0.93
CA GLN A 133 -29.05 15.75 0.68
C GLN A 133 -28.55 16.89 1.57
N ASP A 134 -29.33 17.97 1.70
CA ASP A 134 -28.99 19.11 2.56
C ASP A 134 -28.89 18.70 4.04
N LEU A 135 -29.84 17.89 4.52
CA LEU A 135 -29.83 17.40 5.90
C LEU A 135 -28.67 16.42 6.16
N GLN A 136 -28.34 15.56 5.20
CA GLN A 136 -27.17 14.69 5.29
C GLN A 136 -25.87 15.51 5.35
N TYR A 137 -25.79 16.59 4.56
CA TYR A 137 -24.65 17.50 4.58
C TYR A 137 -24.52 18.24 5.91
N GLU A 138 -25.60 18.82 6.43
CA GLU A 138 -25.59 19.50 7.72
C GLU A 138 -25.27 18.55 8.88
N LEU A 139 -25.76 17.31 8.83
CA LEU A 139 -25.37 16.27 9.79
C LEU A 139 -23.86 15.98 9.72
N ALA A 140 -23.31 15.78 8.52
CA ALA A 140 -21.89 15.52 8.35
C ALA A 140 -21.02 16.68 8.86
N LYS A 141 -21.46 17.92 8.61
CA LYS A 141 -20.82 19.13 9.10
C LYS A 141 -20.87 19.23 10.63
N ALA A 142 -22.01 18.92 11.25
CA ALA A 142 -22.14 18.90 12.70
C ALA A 142 -21.26 17.83 13.36
N CYS A 143 -21.23 16.61 12.79
CA CYS A 143 -20.34 15.53 13.24
C CYS A 143 -18.87 15.95 13.16
N LYS A 144 -18.45 16.60 12.06
CA LYS A 144 -17.08 17.09 11.92
C LYS A 144 -16.75 18.17 12.96
N ALA A 145 -17.62 19.16 13.14
CA ALA A 145 -17.41 20.21 14.14
C ALA A 145 -17.30 19.64 15.56
N HIS A 146 -18.10 18.61 15.87
CA HIS A 146 -18.01 17.88 17.13
C HIS A 146 -16.66 17.16 17.29
N ASP A 147 -16.19 16.44 16.27
CA ASP A 147 -14.91 15.74 16.32
C ASP A 147 -13.71 16.70 16.42
N ASP A 148 -13.76 17.82 15.70
CA ASP A 148 -12.76 18.89 15.77
C ASP A 148 -12.71 19.49 17.19
N LEU A 149 -13.86 19.74 17.82
CA LEU A 149 -13.95 20.23 19.19
C LEU A 149 -13.36 19.23 20.20
N LEU A 150 -13.66 17.94 20.06
CA LEU A 150 -13.07 16.90 20.90
C LEU A 150 -11.55 16.87 20.77
N SER A 151 -11.02 17.00 19.56
CA SER A 151 -9.56 17.06 19.32
C SER A 151 -8.90 18.24 20.02
N VAL A 152 -9.52 19.43 19.94
CA VAL A 152 -9.02 20.64 20.65
C VAL A 152 -9.07 20.44 22.16
N TYR A 153 -10.16 19.90 22.69
CA TYR A 153 -10.33 19.61 24.11
C TYR A 153 -9.26 18.63 24.63
N GLU A 154 -9.06 17.52 23.91
CA GLU A 154 -8.03 16.53 24.23
C GLU A 154 -6.62 17.14 24.23
N SER A 155 -6.33 17.99 23.25
CA SER A 155 -5.04 18.70 23.17
C SER A 155 -4.84 19.65 24.35
N LYS A 156 -5.91 20.33 24.79
CA LYS A 156 -5.85 21.23 25.96
C LYS A 156 -5.66 20.48 27.27
N LEU A 157 -6.30 19.34 27.48
CA LEU A 157 -6.06 18.51 28.66
C LEU A 157 -4.61 18.05 28.76
N GLN A 158 -4.04 17.64 27.63
CA GLN A 158 -2.65 17.24 27.56
C GLN A 158 -1.69 18.40 27.89
N GLU A 159 -2.00 19.62 27.47
CA GLU A 159 -1.24 20.84 27.82
C GLU A 159 -1.22 21.09 29.34
N TYR A 160 -2.31 20.78 30.05
CA TYR A 160 -2.39 20.85 31.51
C TYR A 160 -1.82 19.61 32.23
N GLY A 161 -1.26 18.65 31.50
CA GLY A 161 -0.66 17.43 32.06
C GLY A 161 -1.67 16.35 32.44
N ILE A 162 -2.94 16.48 32.04
CA ILE A 162 -3.98 15.48 32.29
C ILE A 162 -3.96 14.45 31.15
N SER A 163 -3.65 13.20 31.47
CA SER A 163 -3.61 12.12 30.48
C SER A 163 -5.02 11.65 30.12
N LYS A 164 -5.24 11.30 28.85
CA LYS A 164 -6.50 10.67 28.40
C LYS A 164 -6.87 9.41 29.19
N SER A 165 -5.89 8.72 29.76
CA SER A 165 -6.11 7.53 30.59
C SER A 165 -6.66 7.84 31.99
N GLU A 166 -6.55 9.08 32.46
CA GLU A 166 -7.06 9.53 33.76
C GLU A 166 -8.54 9.92 33.69
N ILE A 167 -9.10 10.02 32.48
CA ILE A 167 -10.50 10.40 32.24
C ILE A 167 -11.30 9.13 31.98
N GLU A 168 -12.16 8.74 32.93
CA GLU A 168 -13.05 7.57 32.81
C GLU A 168 -14.14 7.74 31.73
N PHE A 169 -14.36 8.97 31.25
CA PHE A 169 -15.35 9.26 30.22
C PHE A 169 -14.73 9.24 28.81
N GLN A 170 -15.22 8.34 27.95
CA GLN A 170 -14.92 8.36 26.52
C GLN A 170 -16.03 9.05 25.74
N PRO A 171 -15.75 10.18 25.07
CA PRO A 171 -16.74 10.88 24.26
C PRO A 171 -17.27 9.99 23.14
N LEU A 172 -18.60 9.98 22.94
CA LEU A 172 -19.22 9.25 21.86
C LEU A 172 -18.89 9.93 20.52
N ARG A 173 -18.20 9.22 19.61
CA ARG A 173 -17.97 9.71 18.25
C ARG A 173 -19.10 9.27 17.34
N ALA A 174 -19.69 10.21 16.62
CA ALA A 174 -20.75 9.91 15.67
C ALA A 174 -20.18 9.07 14.52
N LYS A 175 -20.55 7.79 14.47
CA LYS A 175 -20.32 6.98 13.26
C LYS A 175 -21.32 7.46 12.22
N LEU A 176 -20.88 8.30 11.28
CA LEU A 176 -21.63 8.54 10.05
C LEU A 176 -21.81 7.18 9.37
N VAL A 177 -23.01 6.62 9.53
CA VAL A 177 -23.40 5.44 8.79
C VAL A 177 -23.79 5.94 7.41
N ASN A 178 -22.98 5.62 6.41
CA ASN A 178 -23.25 5.89 5.01
C ASN A 178 -24.37 4.94 4.53
N THR A 179 -25.51 4.87 5.22
CA THR A 179 -26.68 4.10 4.79
C THR A 179 -27.45 4.91 3.75
N TRP A 180 -26.85 5.03 2.57
CA TRP A 180 -27.59 5.17 1.33
C TRP A 180 -26.88 4.38 0.24
N THR A 181 -27.01 3.05 0.28
CA THR A 181 -26.65 2.17 -0.84
C THR A 181 -27.74 2.19 -1.93
N GLY A 182 -28.13 3.39 -2.35
CA GLY A 182 -29.31 3.64 -3.18
C GLY A 182 -29.14 4.74 -4.22
N SER A 183 -27.93 5.18 -4.56
CA SER A 183 -27.60 5.89 -5.81
C SER A 183 -26.13 6.34 -5.72
N GLY A 184 -25.41 6.24 -6.82
CA GLY A 184 -23.97 6.46 -6.87
C GLY A 184 -23.54 7.79 -6.25
N GLN A 185 -22.67 7.72 -5.25
CA GLN A 185 -21.70 8.76 -4.99
C GLN A 185 -20.33 8.10 -4.90
N THR A 186 -19.54 8.34 -5.94
CA THR A 186 -18.09 8.18 -5.93
C THR A 186 -17.53 9.13 -4.89
N ALA A 187 -17.18 8.59 -3.72
CA ALA A 187 -16.27 9.27 -2.81
C ALA A 187 -14.90 9.32 -3.51
N ASN A 188 -14.63 10.46 -4.14
CA ASN A 188 -13.29 10.85 -4.58
C ASN A 188 -12.39 10.87 -3.33
N TYR A 189 -11.51 9.87 -3.22
CA TYR A 189 -10.33 10.02 -2.38
C TYR A 189 -9.34 10.88 -3.17
N VAL A 190 -9.42 12.20 -2.95
CA VAL A 190 -8.27 13.07 -3.16
C VAL A 190 -7.32 12.79 -2.00
N THR A 191 -6.39 11.86 -2.21
CA THR A 191 -5.17 11.79 -1.40
C THR A 191 -4.31 12.97 -1.85
N ALA A 192 -4.48 14.09 -1.16
CA ALA A 192 -3.41 15.08 -1.06
C ALA A 192 -2.41 14.51 -0.07
N ASP A 193 -1.25 14.09 -0.56
CA ASP A 193 -0.01 14.16 0.21
C ASP A 193 1.14 14.41 -0.77
N ARG A 194 1.92 15.45 -0.44
CA ARG A 194 3.20 15.86 -1.01
C ARG A 194 4.31 15.32 -0.12
#